data_AF-A0A381VPS6-F1
#
_entry.id   AF-A0A381VPS6-F1
#
_cell.length_a   1.000
_cell.length_b   1.000
_cell.length_c   1.000
_cell.angle_alpha   90.00
_cell.angle_beta   90.00
_cell.angle_gamma   90.00
#
_symmetry.space_group_name_H-M   'P 1'
#
loop_
_entity.id
_entity.type
_entity.pdbx_description
1 polymer ?
#
loop_
_entity_poly.entity_id
_entity_poly.type
_entity_poly.pdbx_seq_one_letter_code
_entity_poly.pdbx_strand_id
1 'polypeptide(L)'
;MINDKTGVQLNQGHTSTDDFITRKYVLPLLQDEEIRNRLIAEHKATPVGRAPHKGQPMVEHSKDLQTVLDKFRRQPMEGKYIT
;
A
#
# COMPACT_ATOMS: atom_id res chain seq x y z
N MET A 1 -36.29 -18.55 6.89
CA MET A 1 -34.94 -18.39 7.44
C MET A 1 -34.13 -17.64 6.40
N ILE A 2 -33.56 -16.50 6.75
CA ILE A 2 -32.53 -15.88 5.91
C ILE A 2 -31.31 -16.78 6.07
N ASN A 3 -30.88 -17.44 5.00
CA ASN A 3 -29.62 -18.16 5.03
C ASN A 3 -28.51 -17.10 5.12
N ASP A 4 -27.84 -17.05 6.27
CA ASP A 4 -26.66 -16.22 6.44
C ASP A 4 -25.62 -16.61 5.38
N LYS A 5 -24.98 -15.61 4.79
CA LYS A 5 -23.94 -15.83 3.78
C LYS A 5 -22.77 -16.56 4.43
N THR A 6 -22.23 -17.55 3.74
CA THR A 6 -21.04 -18.27 4.20
C THR A 6 -19.80 -17.37 4.12
N GLY A 7 -18.76 -17.68 4.89
CA GLY A 7 -17.50 -16.90 4.87
C GLY A 7 -16.84 -16.83 3.49
N VAL A 8 -17.08 -17.81 2.62
CA VAL A 8 -16.63 -17.80 1.21
C VAL A 8 -17.40 -16.75 0.41
N GLN A 9 -18.72 -16.71 0.55
CA GLN A 9 -19.58 -15.71 -0.11
C GLN A 9 -19.29 -14.28 0.38
N LEU A 10 -18.79 -14.14 1.61
CA LEU A 10 -18.36 -12.88 2.21
C LEU A 10 -16.88 -12.55 1.95
N ASN A 11 -16.12 -13.45 1.33
CA ASN A 11 -14.67 -13.34 1.14
C ASN A 11 -13.92 -13.00 2.46
N GLN A 12 -14.37 -13.58 3.57
CA GLN A 12 -13.95 -13.17 4.92
C GLN A 12 -12.45 -13.34 5.15
N GLY A 13 -11.84 -14.39 4.60
CA GLY A 13 -10.39 -14.64 4.72
C GLY A 13 -9.55 -13.53 4.08
N HIS A 14 -9.98 -13.02 2.91
CA HIS A 14 -9.32 -11.90 2.26
C HIS A 14 -9.42 -10.64 3.14
N THR A 15 -10.63 -10.27 3.56
CA THR A 15 -10.88 -9.07 4.37
C THR A 15 -10.10 -9.08 5.69
N SER A 16 -10.11 -10.20 6.40
CA SER A 16 -9.38 -10.32 7.68
C SER A 16 -7.86 -10.23 7.49
N THR A 17 -7.33 -10.84 6.44
CA THR A 17 -5.89 -10.78 6.12
C THR A 17 -5.49 -9.36 5.72
N ASP A 18 -6.33 -8.70 4.93
CA ASP A 18 -6.11 -7.34 4.47
C ASP A 18 -6.10 -6.32 5.62
N ASP A 19 -7.03 -6.45 6.57
CA ASP A 19 -7.07 -5.63 7.79
C ASP A 19 -5.85 -5.90 8.68
N PHE A 20 -5.46 -7.17 8.85
CA PHE A 20 -4.25 -7.53 9.59
C PHE A 20 -3.00 -6.89 8.97
N ILE A 21 -2.83 -7.00 7.66
CA ILE A 21 -1.70 -6.39 6.94
C ILE A 21 -1.69 -4.88 7.15
N THR A 22 -2.86 -4.25 7.05
CA THR A 22 -3.00 -2.80 7.23
C THR A 22 -2.55 -2.38 8.62
N ARG A 23 -3.09 -3.00 9.66
CA ARG A 23 -2.78 -2.65 11.06
C ARG A 23 -1.34 -2.96 11.43
N LYS A 24 -0.79 -4.08 10.94
CA LYS A 24 0.52 -4.57 11.37
C LYS A 24 1.68 -3.91 10.65
N TYR A 25 1.55 -3.66 9.34
CA TYR A 25 2.69 -3.26 8.49
C TYR A 25 2.55 -1.87 7.89
N VAL A 26 1.33 -1.39 7.63
CA VAL A 26 1.10 -0.12 6.91
C VAL A 26 0.82 1.01 7.90
N LEU A 27 -0.07 0.79 8.86
CA LEU A 27 -0.52 1.82 9.79
C LEU A 27 0.63 2.41 10.64
N PRO A 28 1.60 1.62 11.17
CA PRO A 28 2.73 2.19 11.91
C PRO A 28 3.58 3.15 11.09
N LEU A 29 3.70 2.93 9.77
CA LEU A 29 4.47 3.79 8.87
C LEU A 29 3.77 5.13 8.57
N LEU A 30 2.45 5.18 8.71
CA LEU A 30 1.63 6.35 8.37
C LEU A 30 1.21 7.16 9.60
N GLN A 31 1.09 6.51 10.76
CA GLN A 31 0.77 7.19 12.03
C GLN A 31 1.94 8.00 12.56
N ASP A 32 3.17 7.48 12.44
CA ASP A 32 4.37 8.22 12.78
C ASP A 32 4.59 9.36 11.77
N GLU A 33 4.63 10.60 12.26
CA GLU A 33 4.72 11.78 11.42
C GLU A 33 6.07 11.92 10.72
N GLU A 34 7.18 11.56 11.37
CA GLU A 34 8.50 11.65 10.78
C GLU A 34 8.66 10.64 9.65
N ILE A 35 8.24 9.39 9.89
CA ILE A 35 8.25 8.33 8.87
C ILE A 35 7.32 8.72 7.73
N ARG A 36 6.09 9.14 8.00
CA ARG A 36 5.13 9.56 6.96
C ARG A 36 5.70 10.67 6.08
N ASN A 37 6.27 11.71 6.69
CA ASN A 37 6.82 12.85 5.96
C ASN A 37 8.02 12.43 5.10
N ARG A 38 8.88 11.53 5.61
CA ARG A 38 9.97 10.93 4.82
C ARG A 38 9.44 10.17 3.60
N LEU A 39 8.42 9.33 3.77
CA LEU A 39 7.83 8.56 2.67
C LEU A 39 7.17 9.44 1.62
N ILE A 40 6.49 10.52 2.04
CA ILE A 40 5.91 11.51 1.14
C ILE A 40 7.00 12.22 0.34
N ALA A 41 8.09 12.64 1.00
CA ALA A 41 9.21 13.31 0.34
C ALA A 41 9.89 12.38 -0.68
N GLU A 42 10.13 11.12 -0.31
CA GLU A 42 10.67 10.08 -1.19
C GLU A 42 9.78 9.88 -2.43
N HIS A 43 8.49 9.66 -2.22
CA HIS A 43 7.54 9.48 -3.32
C HIS A 43 7.43 10.73 -4.19
N LYS A 44 7.50 11.93 -3.62
CA LYS A 44 7.44 13.19 -4.38
C LYS A 44 8.68 13.37 -5.26
N ALA A 45 9.85 12.95 -4.80
CA ALA A 45 11.09 13.05 -5.56
C ALA A 45 11.11 12.10 -6.77
N THR A 46 10.65 10.86 -6.59
CA THR A 46 10.65 9.85 -7.66
C THR A 46 9.40 8.95 -7.61
N PRO A 47 8.21 9.41 -8.02
CA PRO A 47 6.94 8.66 -7.84
C PRO A 47 6.94 7.23 -8.41
N VAL A 48 7.62 7.06 -9.55
CA VAL A 48 7.72 5.79 -10.29
C VAL A 48 9.09 5.12 -10.12
N GLY A 49 9.96 5.64 -9.25
CA GLY A 49 11.39 5.33 -9.24
C GLY A 49 12.12 5.98 -10.43
N ARG A 50 13.41 5.67 -10.59
CA ARG A 50 14.21 6.15 -11.73
C ARG A 50 15.07 5.03 -12.29
N ALA A 51 14.91 4.73 -13.58
CA ALA A 51 15.80 3.82 -14.28
C ALA A 51 17.25 4.35 -14.29
N PRO A 52 18.26 3.47 -14.38
CA PRO A 52 19.64 3.90 -14.50
C PRO A 52 19.84 4.71 -15.79
N HIS A 53 20.52 5.85 -15.71
CA HIS A 53 20.73 6.73 -16.86
C HIS A 53 22.02 7.54 -16.75
N LYS A 54 22.80 7.63 -17.83
CA LYS A 54 24.04 8.43 -17.91
C LYS A 54 24.98 8.23 -16.71
N GLY A 55 25.25 6.97 -16.34
CA GLY A 55 26.12 6.62 -15.21
C GLY A 55 25.50 6.84 -13.82
N GLN A 56 24.26 7.32 -13.73
CA GLN A 56 23.52 7.39 -12.49
C GLN A 56 22.86 6.04 -12.19
N PRO A 57 22.94 5.54 -10.94
CA PRO A 57 22.29 4.30 -10.56
C PRO A 57 20.76 4.43 -10.56
N MET A 58 20.12 3.27 -10.58
CA MET A 58 18.67 3.14 -10.37
C MET A 58 18.29 3.72 -9.00
N VAL A 59 17.14 4.40 -8.95
CA VAL A 59 16.51 4.81 -7.69
C VAL A 59 15.31 3.91 -7.47
N GLU A 60 15.47 2.96 -6.56
CA GLU A 60 14.38 2.13 -6.05
C GLU A 60 13.69 2.82 -4.88
N HIS A 61 12.40 2.54 -4.73
CA HIS A 61 11.66 2.89 -3.51
C HIS A 61 12.20 2.10 -2.32
N SER A 62 12.26 2.74 -1.16
CA SER A 62 12.54 2.08 0.11
C SER A 62 11.50 0.99 0.39
N LYS A 63 11.89 -0.02 1.18
CA LYS A 63 11.00 -1.13 1.54
C LYS A 63 9.71 -0.66 2.21
N ASP A 64 9.80 0.40 3.00
CA ASP A 64 8.65 1.01 3.67
C ASP A 64 7.70 1.63 2.64
N LEU A 65 8.22 2.43 1.69
CA LEU A 65 7.39 3.03 0.64
C LEU A 65 6.78 1.96 -0.26
N GLN A 66 7.53 0.92 -0.61
CA GLN A 66 7.00 -0.23 -1.35
C GLN A 66 5.84 -0.88 -0.60
N THR A 67 5.98 -1.13 0.70
CA THR A 67 4.93 -1.76 1.54
C THR A 67 3.64 -0.95 1.53
N VAL A 68 3.73 0.38 1.66
CA VAL A 68 2.57 1.28 1.61
C VAL A 68 1.93 1.28 0.22
N LEU A 69 2.74 1.47 -0.83
CA LEU A 69 2.24 1.52 -2.21
C LEU A 69 1.55 0.22 -2.63
N ASP A 70 2.15 -0.90 -2.27
CA ASP A 70 1.61 -2.23 -2.53
C ASP A 70 0.24 -2.42 -1.89
N LYS A 71 0.04 -1.94 -0.66
CA LYS A 71 -1.27 -1.99 0.00
C LYS A 71 -2.29 -1.12 -0.73
N PHE A 72 -1.93 0.11 -1.08
CA PHE A 72 -2.86 1.06 -1.73
C PHE A 72 -3.23 0.62 -3.15
N ARG A 73 -2.27 0.05 -3.90
CA ARG A 73 -2.48 -0.42 -5.27
C ARG A 73 -3.36 -1.67 -5.35
N ARG A 74 -3.44 -2.50 -4.30
CA ARG A 74 -4.26 -3.73 -4.28
C ARG A 74 -5.74 -3.52 -3.93
N GLN A 75 -6.15 -2.29 -3.60
CA GLN A 75 -7.56 -2.01 -3.29
C GLN A 75 -8.48 -2.26 -4.50
N PRO A 76 -9.73 -2.71 -4.28
CA PRO A 76 -10.76 -2.83 -5.32
C PRO A 76 -10.94 -1.54 -6.12
N MET A 77 -11.42 -1.63 -7.36
CA MET A 77 -11.59 -0.46 -8.23
C MET A 77 -12.72 0.47 -7.79
N GLU A 78 -13.74 -0.07 -7.12
CA GLU A 78 -14.84 0.71 -6.56
C GLU A 78 -14.31 1.70 -5.52
N GLY A 79 -14.55 3.00 -5.74
CA GLY A 79 -14.07 4.07 -4.86
C GLY A 79 -12.56 4.34 -4.90
N LYS A 80 -11.80 3.64 -5.76
CA LYS A 80 -10.35 3.86 -5.89
C LYS A 80 -10.06 5.13 -6.68
N TYR A 81 -9.14 5.95 -6.15
CA TYR A 81 -8.65 7.12 -6.88
C TYR A 81 -7.84 6.68 -8.10
N ILE A 82 -8.38 6.99 -9.27
CA ILE A 82 -7.74 6.81 -10.58
C ILE A 82 -7.79 8.18 -11.23
N THR A 83 -6.62 8.74 -11.53
CA THR A 83 -6.44 10.00 -12.26
C THR A 83 -5.73 9.70 -13.56
#